data_AF-A0A2Z6M019-F1
#
_entry.id   AF-A0A2Z6M019-F1
#
_cell.length_a   1.000
_cell.length_b   1.000
_cell.length_c   1.000
_cell.angle_alpha   90.00
_cell.angle_beta   90.00
_cell.angle_gamma   90.00
#
_symmetry.space_group_name_H-M   'P 1'
#
loop_
_entity.id
_entity.type
_entity.pdbx_description
1 polymer ?
#
loop_
_entity_poly.entity_id
_entity_poly.type
_entity_poly.pdbx_seq_one_letter_code
_entity_poly.pdbx_strand_id
1 'polypeptide(L)'
;MKNEWGTTNYPLVPGHEIVGIVTEVGNKVRKFKVGDRVGVGCLVDSCHSCQNCANNLENYCPKFTLTDGSKYSDGTATHGGYSDSIVSNEHFVFHIPDELPLDAAAPLLCAGITVYSPLRYFGLDKPGLHVGVVGLGGLGHMAVKFAKAFGANVTVISTSPSKEKEAIENLGADSFLISRDQDQMKSHGKLVMVGAPEKPLELP
;
A
#
# COMPACT_ATOMS: atom_id res chain seq x y z
N MET A 1 -4.35 8.06 19.96
CA MET A 1 -5.09 6.99 19.23
C MET A 1 -6.02 6.29 20.21
N LYS A 2 -7.15 5.78 19.73
CA LYS A 2 -8.06 4.97 20.54
C LYS A 2 -7.76 3.49 20.29
N ASN A 3 -7.70 2.67 21.34
CA ASN A 3 -7.47 1.22 21.23
C ASN A 3 -8.76 0.48 20.81
N GLU A 4 -9.31 0.84 19.65
CA GLU A 4 -10.63 0.34 19.21
C GLU A 4 -10.64 -1.17 18.98
N TRP A 5 -9.49 -1.75 18.64
CA TRP A 5 -9.31 -3.20 18.44
C TRP A 5 -8.88 -3.96 19.70
N GLY A 6 -8.66 -3.28 20.83
CA GLY A 6 -8.26 -3.91 22.09
C GLY A 6 -6.84 -4.48 22.14
N THR A 7 -6.11 -4.48 21.02
CA THR A 7 -4.79 -5.13 20.85
C THR A 7 -3.61 -4.16 20.86
N THR A 8 -3.84 -2.86 21.03
CA THR A 8 -2.78 -1.84 21.02
C THR A 8 -1.91 -1.95 22.27
N ASN A 9 -0.59 -2.05 22.07
CA ASN A 9 0.40 -1.97 23.15
C ASN A 9 0.87 -0.52 23.32
N TYR A 10 0.85 0.01 24.54
CA TYR A 10 1.36 1.34 24.87
C TYR A 10 2.66 1.23 25.69
N PRO A 11 3.61 2.19 25.56
CA PRO A 11 3.58 3.36 24.67
C PRO A 11 3.68 2.98 23.19
N LEU A 12 3.01 3.75 22.33
CA LEU A 12 2.96 3.53 20.88
C LEU A 12 3.44 4.79 20.14
N VAL A 13 4.38 4.60 19.21
CA VAL A 13 4.80 5.60 18.22
C VAL A 13 4.39 5.04 16.86
N PRO A 14 3.36 5.60 16.19
CA PRO A 14 2.93 5.13 14.87
C PRO A 14 3.86 5.53 13.74
N GLY A 15 3.50 5.08 12.55
CA GLY A 15 4.02 5.58 11.28
C GLY A 15 4.76 4.48 10.54
N HIS A 16 4.23 4.06 9.40
CA HIS A 16 4.79 2.98 8.57
C HIS A 16 4.86 3.34 7.08
N GLU A 17 4.82 4.64 6.80
CA GLU A 17 5.05 5.24 5.49
C GLU A 17 6.31 6.12 5.61
N ILE A 18 7.45 5.49 5.91
CA ILE A 18 8.65 6.18 6.38
C ILE A 18 9.62 6.39 5.23
N VAL A 19 10.09 7.61 5.05
CA VAL A 19 11.14 7.98 4.08
C VAL A 19 12.22 8.80 4.78
N GLY A 20 13.47 8.65 4.34
CA GLY A 20 14.58 9.37 4.93
C GLY A 20 15.89 9.18 4.19
N ILE A 21 16.96 9.63 4.85
CA ILE A 21 18.35 9.52 4.37
C ILE A 21 19.10 8.60 5.31
N VAL A 22 19.86 7.65 4.76
CA VAL A 22 20.71 6.75 5.54
C VAL A 22 21.82 7.54 6.23
N THR A 23 21.90 7.46 7.56
CA THR A 23 22.94 8.10 8.38
C THR A 23 24.02 7.12 8.86
N GLU A 24 23.68 5.85 9.02
CA GLU A 24 24.58 4.77 9.42
C GLU A 24 24.18 3.44 8.76
N VAL A 25 25.16 2.55 8.53
CA VAL A 25 24.92 1.19 8.04
C VAL A 25 25.73 0.17 8.84
N GLY A 26 25.17 -1.01 9.06
CA GLY A 26 25.87 -2.12 9.70
C GLY A 26 27.06 -2.61 8.86
N ASN A 27 28.08 -3.18 9.52
CA ASN A 27 29.33 -3.62 8.88
C ASN A 27 29.17 -4.68 7.76
N LYS A 28 28.05 -5.43 7.76
CA LYS A 28 27.72 -6.44 6.75
C LYS A 28 26.74 -5.94 5.69
N VAL A 29 26.15 -4.75 5.85
CA VAL A 29 25.23 -4.16 4.87
C VAL A 29 25.98 -3.87 3.58
N ARG A 30 25.38 -4.23 2.45
CA ARG A 30 25.94 -3.97 1.11
C ARG A 30 24.95 -3.28 0.18
N LYS A 31 23.65 -3.36 0.48
CA LYS A 31 22.58 -2.80 -0.35
C LYS A 31 22.50 -1.27 -0.28
N PHE A 32 22.96 -0.67 0.81
CA PHE A 32 22.85 0.77 1.09
C PHE A 32 24.18 1.37 1.56
N LYS A 33 24.32 2.68 1.38
CA LYS A 33 25.39 3.51 1.93
C LYS A 33 24.81 4.78 2.55
N VAL A 34 25.60 5.42 3.41
CA VAL A 34 25.27 6.74 3.98
C VAL A 34 24.99 7.74 2.86
N GLY A 35 23.91 8.51 3.01
CA GLY A 35 23.41 9.45 2.01
C GLY A 35 22.37 8.89 1.04
N ASP A 36 22.15 7.56 1.00
CA ASP A 36 21.09 6.99 0.16
C ASP A 36 19.70 7.42 0.64
N ARG A 37 18.80 7.62 -0.31
CA ARG A 37 17.38 7.88 -0.09
C ARG A 37 16.65 6.55 0.08
N VAL A 38 16.00 6.36 1.21
CA VAL A 38 15.40 5.07 1.56
C VAL A 38 14.01 5.21 2.15
N GLY A 39 13.26 4.11 2.10
CA GLY A 39 11.97 3.99 2.76
C GLY A 39 11.81 2.68 3.54
N VAL A 40 10.93 2.72 4.55
CA VAL A 40 10.52 1.57 5.36
C VAL A 40 9.00 1.53 5.38
N GLY A 41 8.44 0.37 5.03
CA GLY A 41 6.99 0.14 4.97
C GLY A 41 6.41 -0.40 6.28
N CYS A 42 5.40 -1.26 6.16
CA CYS A 42 4.65 -1.83 7.29
C CYS A 42 5.35 -2.96 8.05
N LEU A 43 6.44 -3.52 7.51
CA LEU A 43 7.15 -4.65 8.10
C LEU A 43 8.61 -4.27 8.36
N VAL A 44 9.16 -4.76 9.47
CA VAL A 44 10.58 -4.59 9.85
C VAL A 44 11.29 -5.91 10.09
N ASP A 45 10.56 -7.02 10.15
CA ASP A 45 11.14 -8.36 10.22
C ASP A 45 10.18 -9.48 9.75
N SER A 46 10.73 -10.67 9.52
CA SER A 46 10.00 -11.92 9.30
C SER A 46 10.82 -13.13 9.78
N CYS A 47 10.35 -14.37 9.63
CA CYS A 47 11.15 -15.53 10.05
C CYS A 47 12.29 -15.92 9.11
N HIS A 48 12.33 -15.40 7.87
CA HIS A 48 13.34 -15.71 6.85
C HIS A 48 13.46 -17.17 6.41
N SER A 49 12.62 -18.08 6.93
CA SER A 49 12.80 -19.53 6.76
C SER A 49 11.55 -20.28 6.30
N CYS A 50 10.40 -19.60 6.18
CA CYS A 50 9.18 -20.23 5.68
C CYS A 50 9.03 -20.06 4.16
N GLN A 51 8.13 -20.83 3.55
CA GLN A 51 7.87 -20.78 2.11
C GLN A 51 7.47 -19.38 1.62
N ASN A 52 6.72 -18.62 2.41
CA ASN A 52 6.35 -17.25 2.04
C ASN A 52 7.59 -16.34 2.00
N CYS A 53 8.48 -16.41 3.01
CA CYS A 53 9.73 -15.64 2.98
C CYS A 53 10.62 -16.06 1.80
N ALA A 54 10.71 -17.37 1.52
CA ALA A 54 11.50 -17.88 0.39
C ALA A 54 10.95 -17.42 -0.98
N ASN A 55 9.69 -17.02 -1.05
CA ASN A 55 9.01 -16.55 -2.26
C ASN A 55 8.88 -15.01 -2.33
N ASN A 56 9.58 -14.26 -1.47
CA ASN A 56 9.46 -12.78 -1.36
C ASN A 56 8.03 -12.33 -1.03
N LEU A 57 7.39 -13.08 -0.13
CA LEU A 57 6.02 -12.88 0.35
C LEU A 57 6.02 -12.74 1.89
N GLU A 58 6.98 -11.99 2.43
CA GLU A 58 7.18 -11.81 3.87
C GLU A 58 5.93 -11.24 4.57
N ASN A 59 5.09 -10.50 3.85
CA ASN A 59 3.79 -10.02 4.31
C ASN A 59 2.77 -11.13 4.59
N TYR A 60 3.00 -12.33 4.07
CA TYR A 60 2.23 -13.53 4.38
C TYR A 60 2.95 -14.46 5.37
N CYS A 61 4.09 -14.04 5.94
CA CYS A 61 4.79 -14.82 6.95
C CYS A 61 3.96 -14.91 8.25
N PRO A 62 3.78 -16.10 8.86
CA PRO A 62 3.05 -16.21 10.13
C PRO A 62 3.80 -15.59 11.33
N LYS A 63 5.03 -15.13 11.13
CA LYS A 63 5.90 -14.52 12.13
C LYS A 63 6.52 -13.22 11.60
N PHE A 64 5.76 -12.43 10.83
CA PHE A 64 6.20 -11.07 10.50
C PHE A 64 6.19 -10.17 11.73
N THR A 65 6.97 -9.10 11.69
CA THR A 65 6.97 -8.04 12.70
C THR A 65 6.57 -6.72 12.06
N LEU A 66 5.54 -6.06 12.61
CA LEU A 66 5.09 -4.75 12.13
C LEU A 66 6.04 -3.63 12.59
N THR A 67 6.12 -2.59 11.77
CA THR A 67 6.94 -1.39 12.01
C THR A 67 6.61 -0.67 13.32
N ASP A 68 5.35 -0.74 13.78
CA ASP A 68 4.93 -0.20 15.05
C ASP A 68 3.99 -1.15 15.82
N GLY A 69 3.97 -1.02 17.15
CA GLY A 69 3.02 -1.71 18.03
C GLY A 69 3.24 -3.23 18.21
N SER A 70 4.33 -3.76 17.66
CA SER A 70 4.74 -5.17 17.76
C SER A 70 5.96 -5.35 18.67
N LYS A 71 6.43 -6.60 18.82
CA LYS A 71 7.69 -6.92 19.47
C LYS A 71 8.72 -7.32 18.42
N TYR A 72 9.90 -6.72 18.48
CA TYR A 72 11.04 -7.11 17.65
C TYR A 72 11.68 -8.41 18.17
N SER A 73 12.60 -8.99 17.39
CA SER A 73 13.21 -10.29 17.70
C SER A 73 14.01 -10.31 19.01
N ASP A 74 14.49 -9.14 19.46
CA ASP A 74 15.20 -8.96 20.73
C ASP A 74 14.25 -8.71 21.92
N GLY A 75 12.94 -8.71 21.68
CA GLY A 75 11.89 -8.49 22.69
C GLY A 75 11.53 -7.03 22.93
N THR A 76 12.21 -6.07 22.29
CA THR A 76 11.88 -4.64 22.37
C THR A 76 10.59 -4.33 21.61
N ALA A 77 9.92 -3.24 21.98
CA ALA A 77 8.74 -2.77 21.26
C ALA A 77 9.15 -2.08 19.96
N THR A 78 8.40 -2.29 18.88
CA THR A 78 8.61 -1.55 17.63
C THR A 78 7.93 -0.17 17.70
N HIS A 79 8.69 0.85 17.31
CA HIS A 79 8.28 2.25 17.27
C HIS A 79 8.46 2.77 15.84
N GLY A 80 7.39 3.32 15.28
CA GLY A 80 7.31 3.76 13.90
C GLY A 80 7.93 5.13 13.63
N GLY A 81 7.67 5.63 12.43
CA GLY A 81 8.32 6.80 11.83
C GLY A 81 7.82 8.17 12.30
N TYR A 82 6.91 8.26 13.27
CA TYR A 82 6.62 9.53 13.96
C TYR A 82 7.71 9.83 15.01
N SER A 83 8.95 9.76 14.54
CA SER A 83 10.21 9.82 15.26
C SER A 83 11.23 10.55 14.38
N ASP A 84 12.33 11.00 14.97
CA ASP A 84 13.42 11.66 14.22
C ASP A 84 14.31 10.67 13.45
N SER A 85 14.30 9.40 13.86
CA SER A 85 15.17 8.35 13.36
C SER A 85 14.57 6.96 13.59
N ILE A 86 14.92 6.01 12.72
CA ILE A 86 14.55 4.61 12.84
C ILE A 86 15.71 3.72 12.37
N VAL A 87 15.84 2.54 12.99
CA VAL A 87 16.77 1.49 12.58
C VAL A 87 15.95 0.31 12.08
N SER A 88 16.27 -0.20 10.88
CA SER A 88 15.60 -1.35 10.29
C SER A 88 16.60 -2.27 9.60
N ASN A 89 16.25 -3.56 9.49
CA ASN A 89 17.05 -4.54 8.78
C ASN A 89 17.07 -4.22 7.27
N GLU A 90 18.23 -4.32 6.61
CA GLU A 90 18.41 -3.94 5.19
C GLU A 90 17.45 -4.67 4.23
N HIS A 91 16.95 -5.85 4.62
CA HIS A 91 15.95 -6.60 3.85
C HIS A 91 14.62 -5.85 3.72
N PHE A 92 14.22 -5.11 4.75
CA PHE A 92 12.95 -4.36 4.85
C PHE A 92 13.09 -2.87 4.53
N VAL A 93 14.26 -2.45 4.03
CA VAL A 93 14.52 -1.10 3.56
C VAL A 93 14.49 -1.10 2.03
N PHE A 94 13.89 -0.06 1.45
CA PHE A 94 13.73 0.12 0.01
C PHE A 94 14.48 1.36 -0.47
N HIS A 95 15.17 1.26 -1.62
CA HIS A 95 15.71 2.45 -2.29
C HIS A 95 14.58 3.32 -2.83
N ILE A 96 14.69 4.63 -2.65
CA ILE A 96 13.79 5.61 -3.28
C ILE A 96 14.53 6.26 -4.44
N PRO A 97 14.00 6.18 -5.69
CA PRO A 97 14.62 6.81 -6.85
C PRO A 97 14.84 8.31 -6.66
N ASP A 98 15.91 8.84 -7.25
CA ASP A 98 16.25 10.26 -7.11
C ASP A 98 15.18 11.17 -7.74
N GLU A 99 14.51 10.69 -8.78
CA GLU A 99 13.46 11.40 -9.50
C GLU A 99 12.13 11.44 -8.74
N LEU A 100 11.94 10.62 -7.71
CA LEU A 100 10.69 10.53 -6.96
C LEU A 100 10.80 11.33 -5.65
N PRO A 101 10.10 12.47 -5.48
CA PRO A 101 10.14 13.24 -4.24
C PRO A 101 9.81 12.39 -3.00
N LEU A 102 10.53 12.59 -1.89
CA LEU A 102 10.38 11.76 -0.69
C LEU A 102 8.97 11.84 -0.10
N ASP A 103 8.40 13.04 -0.03
CA ASP A 103 7.03 13.29 0.43
C ASP A 103 5.98 12.57 -0.43
N ALA A 104 6.19 12.49 -1.74
CA ALA A 104 5.36 11.71 -2.65
C ALA A 104 5.62 10.19 -2.56
N ALA A 105 6.82 9.77 -2.16
CA ALA A 105 7.18 8.36 -2.05
C ALA A 105 6.60 7.69 -0.79
N ALA A 106 6.46 8.42 0.32
CA ALA A 106 6.00 7.85 1.59
C ALA A 106 4.68 7.07 1.48
N PRO A 107 3.60 7.61 0.87
CA PRO A 107 2.34 6.88 0.73
C PRO A 107 2.43 5.61 -0.14
N LEU A 108 3.47 5.48 -0.97
CA LEU A 108 3.65 4.28 -1.79
C LEU A 108 4.00 3.04 -0.96
N LEU A 109 4.61 3.25 0.21
CA LEU A 109 5.14 2.19 1.09
C LEU A 109 4.04 1.43 1.85
N CYS A 110 2.81 1.96 1.89
CA CYS A 110 1.64 1.28 2.42
C CYS A 110 0.48 1.33 1.42
N ALA A 111 -0.14 2.49 1.19
CA ALA A 111 -1.30 2.60 0.29
C ALA A 111 -0.96 2.15 -1.14
N GLY A 112 0.22 2.54 -1.65
CA GLY A 112 0.64 2.19 -3.00
C GLY A 112 0.85 0.68 -3.20
N ILE A 113 1.69 0.04 -2.38
CA ILE A 113 1.96 -1.40 -2.50
C ILE A 113 0.70 -2.24 -2.25
N THR A 114 -0.19 -1.80 -1.36
CA THR A 114 -1.46 -2.49 -1.04
C THR A 114 -2.34 -2.66 -2.27
N VAL A 115 -2.36 -1.68 -3.17
CA VAL A 115 -3.17 -1.75 -4.40
C VAL A 115 -2.36 -2.27 -5.59
N TYR A 116 -1.06 -2.00 -5.65
CA TYR A 116 -0.17 -2.48 -6.71
C TYR A 116 -0.05 -4.01 -6.71
N SER A 117 0.15 -4.61 -5.53
CA SER A 117 0.34 -6.06 -5.38
C SER A 117 -0.81 -6.88 -5.99
N PRO A 118 -2.10 -6.67 -5.64
CA PRO A 118 -3.19 -7.42 -6.25
C PRO A 118 -3.42 -7.06 -7.73
N LEU A 119 -3.20 -5.81 -8.15
CA LEU A 119 -3.28 -5.45 -9.58
C LEU A 119 -2.31 -6.31 -10.42
N ARG A 120 -1.09 -6.51 -9.94
CA ARG A 120 -0.09 -7.36 -10.60
C ARG A 120 -0.40 -8.85 -10.45
N TYR A 121 -0.69 -9.29 -9.23
CA TYR A 121 -0.88 -10.72 -8.92
C TYR A 121 -2.06 -11.33 -9.70
N PHE A 122 -3.16 -10.58 -9.84
CA PHE A 122 -4.33 -11.03 -10.59
C PHE A 122 -4.28 -10.70 -12.10
N GLY A 123 -3.16 -10.17 -12.60
CA GLY A 123 -2.97 -9.87 -14.02
C GLY A 123 -3.86 -8.74 -14.55
N LEU A 124 -4.19 -7.77 -13.68
CA LEU A 124 -5.06 -6.62 -13.96
C LEU A 124 -4.27 -5.37 -14.37
N ASP A 125 -2.97 -5.55 -14.59
CA ASP A 125 -1.99 -4.59 -15.06
C ASP A 125 -1.81 -4.60 -16.59
N LYS A 126 -2.67 -5.31 -17.31
CA LYS A 126 -2.64 -5.35 -18.77
C LYS A 126 -3.37 -4.14 -19.36
N PRO A 127 -2.81 -3.48 -20.39
CA PRO A 127 -3.49 -2.40 -21.09
C PRO A 127 -4.85 -2.82 -21.66
N GLY A 128 -5.81 -1.88 -21.67
CA GLY A 128 -7.14 -2.08 -22.24
C GLY A 128 -8.13 -2.81 -21.33
N LEU A 129 -7.70 -3.31 -20.17
CA LEU A 129 -8.63 -3.86 -19.17
C LEU A 129 -9.54 -2.78 -18.60
N HIS A 130 -10.69 -3.19 -18.06
CA HIS A 130 -11.60 -2.32 -17.33
C HIS A 130 -11.52 -2.63 -15.82
N VAL A 131 -11.09 -1.66 -15.03
CA VAL A 131 -10.90 -1.79 -13.58
C VAL A 131 -11.89 -0.90 -12.83
N GLY A 132 -12.65 -1.48 -11.91
CA GLY A 132 -13.51 -0.76 -10.99
C GLY A 132 -12.81 -0.48 -9.66
N VAL A 133 -12.80 0.77 -9.21
CA VAL A 133 -12.24 1.18 -7.91
C VAL A 133 -13.38 1.63 -7.00
N VAL A 134 -13.66 0.86 -5.96
CA VAL A 134 -14.72 1.18 -4.98
C VAL A 134 -14.15 2.01 -3.84
N GLY A 135 -14.66 3.24 -3.70
CA GLY A 135 -14.22 4.20 -2.70
C GLY A 135 -13.00 5.01 -3.13
N LEU A 136 -13.07 6.33 -2.93
CA LEU A 136 -12.01 7.28 -3.31
C LEU A 136 -11.36 7.92 -2.06
N GLY A 137 -10.54 7.11 -1.38
CA GLY A 137 -9.72 7.51 -0.23
C GLY A 137 -8.22 7.31 -0.50
N GLY A 138 -7.42 7.03 0.54
CA GLY A 138 -5.98 6.79 0.44
C GLY A 138 -5.60 5.67 -0.54
N LEU A 139 -6.17 4.48 -0.37
CA LEU A 139 -5.91 3.36 -1.29
C LEU A 139 -6.57 3.59 -2.65
N GLY A 140 -7.81 4.08 -2.67
CA GLY A 140 -8.58 4.27 -3.89
C GLY A 140 -7.91 5.19 -4.90
N HIS A 141 -7.37 6.34 -4.46
CA HIS A 141 -6.68 7.24 -5.39
C HIS A 141 -5.39 6.64 -5.95
N MET A 142 -4.67 5.84 -5.15
CA MET A 142 -3.49 5.10 -5.61
C MET A 142 -3.88 4.01 -6.61
N ALA A 143 -4.99 3.31 -6.39
CA ALA A 143 -5.49 2.28 -7.31
C ALA A 143 -5.84 2.89 -8.67
N VAL A 144 -6.50 4.06 -8.70
CA VAL A 144 -6.77 4.79 -9.94
C VAL A 144 -5.46 5.14 -10.65
N LYS A 145 -4.50 5.74 -9.95
CA LYS A 145 -3.20 6.14 -10.54
C LYS A 145 -2.45 4.96 -11.15
N PHE A 146 -2.33 3.84 -10.44
CA PHE A 146 -1.65 2.65 -10.97
C PHE A 146 -2.40 2.01 -12.14
N ALA A 147 -3.72 1.83 -12.03
CA ALA A 147 -4.52 1.25 -13.10
C ALA A 147 -4.48 2.11 -14.38
N LYS A 148 -4.54 3.44 -14.26
CA LYS A 148 -4.34 4.37 -15.40
C LYS A 148 -2.93 4.26 -15.97
N ALA A 149 -1.90 4.18 -15.13
CA ALA A 149 -0.52 4.01 -15.59
C ALA A 149 -0.28 2.68 -16.33
N PHE A 150 -1.04 1.63 -15.99
CA PHE A 150 -1.05 0.36 -16.74
C PHE A 150 -1.86 0.41 -18.05
N GLY A 151 -2.53 1.52 -18.34
CA GLY A 151 -3.35 1.68 -19.54
C GLY A 151 -4.74 1.04 -19.43
N ALA A 152 -5.27 0.84 -18.22
CA ALA A 152 -6.64 0.40 -18.02
C ALA A 152 -7.65 1.55 -18.19
N ASN A 153 -8.88 1.19 -18.56
CA ASN A 153 -10.06 2.04 -18.41
C ASN A 153 -10.54 1.92 -16.96
N VAL A 154 -10.57 3.01 -16.21
CA VAL A 154 -10.85 3.02 -14.78
C VAL A 154 -12.19 3.67 -14.49
N THR A 155 -13.05 2.94 -13.78
CA THR A 155 -14.31 3.48 -13.25
C THR A 155 -14.22 3.58 -11.73
N VAL A 156 -14.43 4.78 -11.19
CA VAL A 156 -14.53 4.98 -9.75
C VAL A 156 -15.99 4.81 -9.31
N ILE A 157 -16.21 4.02 -8.27
CA ILE A 157 -17.54 3.73 -7.72
C ILE A 157 -17.59 4.31 -6.30
N SER A 158 -18.55 5.20 -6.03
CA SER A 158 -18.66 5.92 -4.76
C SER A 158 -20.10 6.03 -4.30
N THR A 159 -20.30 6.20 -3.00
CA THR A 159 -21.61 6.62 -2.44
C THR A 159 -21.80 8.14 -2.48
N SER A 160 -20.72 8.89 -2.69
CA SER A 160 -20.68 10.35 -2.55
C SER A 160 -20.43 11.02 -3.91
N PRO A 161 -21.42 11.75 -4.47
CA PRO A 161 -21.25 12.47 -5.74
C PRO A 161 -20.14 13.53 -5.72
N SER A 162 -19.82 14.09 -4.54
CA SER A 162 -18.74 15.07 -4.39
C SER A 162 -17.36 14.56 -4.80
N LYS A 163 -17.18 13.24 -4.94
CA LYS A 163 -15.92 12.61 -5.36
C LYS A 163 -15.74 12.52 -6.87
N GLU A 164 -16.77 12.82 -7.66
CA GLU A 164 -16.73 12.73 -9.12
C GLU A 164 -15.69 13.65 -9.73
N LYS A 165 -15.70 14.93 -9.35
CA LYS A 165 -14.75 15.93 -9.85
C LYS A 165 -13.30 15.50 -9.60
N GLU A 166 -13.01 15.03 -8.39
CA GLU A 166 -11.68 14.54 -8.01
C GLU A 166 -11.29 13.31 -8.83
N ALA A 167 -12.20 12.35 -9.02
CA ALA A 167 -11.96 11.14 -9.80
C ALA A 167 -11.65 11.44 -11.26
N ILE A 168 -12.47 12.26 -11.92
CA ILE A 168 -12.37 12.51 -13.37
C ILE A 168 -11.26 13.52 -13.67
N GLU A 169 -11.29 14.70 -13.04
CA GLU A 169 -10.40 15.80 -13.43
C GLU A 169 -8.99 15.66 -12.85
N ASN A 170 -8.86 15.23 -11.58
CA ASN A 170 -7.56 15.21 -10.90
C ASN A 170 -6.85 13.87 -10.99
N LEU A 171 -7.61 12.76 -10.97
CA LEU A 171 -7.05 11.40 -11.01
C LEU A 171 -7.12 10.77 -12.40
N GLY A 172 -7.89 11.34 -13.32
CA GLY A 172 -7.99 10.85 -14.70
C GLY A 172 -8.76 9.54 -14.84
N ALA A 173 -9.70 9.23 -13.94
CA ALA A 173 -10.62 8.13 -14.14
C ALA A 173 -11.49 8.39 -15.39
N ASP A 174 -11.86 7.32 -16.09
CA ASP A 174 -12.62 7.40 -17.35
C ASP A 174 -14.12 7.51 -17.10
N SER A 175 -14.61 6.92 -16.00
CA SER A 175 -16.00 7.01 -15.58
C SER A 175 -16.15 7.11 -14.06
N PHE A 176 -17.30 7.59 -13.62
CA PHE A 176 -17.69 7.65 -12.21
C PHE A 176 -19.11 7.11 -12.04
N LEU A 177 -19.34 6.32 -10.98
CA LEU A 177 -20.63 5.72 -10.66
C LEU A 177 -21.04 6.00 -9.22
N ILE A 178 -22.30 6.37 -9.06
CA ILE A 178 -22.95 6.42 -7.75
C ILE A 178 -23.52 5.05 -7.41
N SER A 179 -22.95 4.37 -6.43
CA SER A 179 -23.39 3.01 -6.05
C SER A 179 -24.81 2.94 -5.49
N ARG A 180 -25.38 4.09 -5.10
CA ARG A 180 -26.77 4.23 -4.64
C ARG A 180 -27.77 4.46 -5.78
N ASP A 181 -27.29 4.73 -6.99
CA ASP A 181 -28.10 4.89 -8.18
C ASP A 181 -28.13 3.55 -8.94
N GLN A 182 -29.29 2.87 -8.90
CA GLN A 182 -29.42 1.56 -9.52
C GLN A 182 -29.35 1.60 -11.04
N ASP A 183 -29.75 2.71 -11.66
CA ASP A 183 -29.75 2.82 -13.12
C ASP A 183 -28.32 2.99 -13.64
N GLN A 184 -27.52 3.80 -12.93
CA GLN A 184 -26.07 3.90 -13.19
C GLN A 184 -25.39 2.54 -13.02
N MET A 185 -25.67 1.81 -11.94
CA MET A 185 -25.04 0.51 -11.69
C MET A 185 -25.42 -0.56 -12.73
N LYS A 186 -26.66 -0.57 -13.23
CA LYS A 186 -27.10 -1.52 -14.29
C LYS A 186 -26.53 -1.19 -15.67
N SER A 187 -26.23 0.08 -15.93
CA SER A 187 -25.74 0.55 -17.23
C SER A 187 -24.30 0.15 -17.54
N HIS A 188 -23.50 -0.14 -16.51
CA HIS A 188 -22.12 -0.55 -16.65
C HIS A 188 -22.03 -2.08 -16.58
N GLY A 189 -21.33 -2.69 -17.55
CA GLY A 189 -21.19 -4.15 -17.67
C GLY A 189 -20.42 -4.81 -16.52
N LYS A 190 -19.83 -5.98 -16.76
CA LYS A 190 -19.11 -6.74 -15.72
C LYS A 190 -17.93 -5.93 -15.15
N LEU A 191 -18.02 -5.56 -13.87
CA LEU A 191 -16.96 -4.89 -13.11
C LEU A 191 -16.11 -5.94 -12.40
N VAL A 192 -14.78 -5.89 -12.57
CA VAL A 192 -13.83 -6.67 -11.76
C VAL A 192 -13.45 -5.84 -10.54
N MET A 193 -13.93 -6.24 -9.37
CA MET A 193 -13.58 -5.61 -8.10
C MET A 193 -12.32 -6.24 -7.52
N VAL A 194 -11.32 -5.40 -7.23
CA VAL A 194 -10.06 -5.82 -6.59
C VAL A 194 -10.04 -5.24 -5.19
N GLY A 195 -10.23 -6.13 -4.22
CA GLY A 195 -10.21 -5.91 -2.79
C GLY A 195 -10.00 -7.26 -2.11
N ALA A 196 -10.26 -7.37 -0.81
CA ALA A 196 -9.94 -8.55 -0.02
C ALA A 196 -10.75 -9.87 -0.24
N PRO A 197 -11.57 -10.14 -1.29
CA PRO A 197 -11.99 -11.51 -1.53
C PRO A 197 -11.02 -12.23 -2.46
N GLU A 198 -10.81 -13.53 -2.19
CA GLU A 198 -10.04 -14.46 -3.04
C GLU A 198 -10.61 -14.63 -4.47
N LYS A 199 -11.76 -14.03 -4.77
CA LYS A 199 -12.42 -14.03 -6.08
C LYS A 199 -13.06 -12.67 -6.39
N PRO A 200 -13.13 -12.27 -7.67
CA PRO A 200 -13.94 -11.14 -8.10
C PRO A 200 -15.38 -11.28 -7.63
N LEU A 201 -15.97 -10.22 -7.09
CA LEU A 201 -17.41 -10.20 -6.83
C LEU A 201 -18.13 -10.17 -8.18
N GLU A 202 -18.87 -11.23 -8.49
CA GLU A 202 -19.89 -11.19 -9.53
C GLU A 202 -21.05 -10.33 -9.02
N LEU A 203 -21.22 -9.15 -9.60
CA LEU A 203 -22.41 -8.32 -9.35
C LEU A 203 -23.60 -8.93 -10.11
N PRO A 204 -24.82 -8.89 -9.52
CA PRO A 204 -26.03 -9.41 -10.14
C PRO A 204 -26.35 -8.74 -11.48
#